data_AF-A0A3A1QPH4-F1
#
_entry.id   AF-A0A3A1QPH4-F1
#
_cell.length_a   1.000
_cell.length_b   1.000
_cell.length_c   1.000
_cell.angle_alpha   90.00
_cell.angle_beta   90.00
_cell.angle_gamma   90.00
#
_symmetry.space_group_name_H-M   'P 1'
#
loop_
_entity.id
_entity.type
_entity.pdbx_description
1 polymer ?
#
loop_
_entity_poly.entity_id
_entity_poly.type
_entity_poly.pdbx_seq_one_letter_code
_entity_poly.pdbx_strand_id
1 'polypeptide(L)'
;MKYLFDYLLAITLNGFSYYIASFFLDNELAFWQALLIGFSVVTLGALTEAAGSPMWLIVLVPFPVGMFLLYTFLDETLAHWFLTYGITLAIYTVIHIPMSYFFKFHSLIPAWKLKKA
;
A
#
# COMPACT_ATOMS: atom_id res chain seq x y z
N MET A 1 -8.97 -11.42 16.37
CA MET A 1 -8.15 -12.26 15.47
C MET A 1 -8.31 -11.86 14.00
N LYS A 2 -9.54 -11.77 13.48
CA LYS A 2 -9.80 -11.33 12.09
C LYS A 2 -9.13 -9.98 11.74
N TYR A 3 -9.25 -8.98 12.61
CA TYR A 3 -8.60 -7.67 12.42
C TYR A 3 -7.09 -7.76 12.19
N LEU A 4 -6.37 -8.49 13.06
CA LEU A 4 -4.92 -8.63 12.96
C LEU A 4 -4.52 -9.38 11.69
N PHE A 5 -5.29 -10.39 11.31
CA PHE A 5 -5.10 -11.11 10.06
C PHE A 5 -5.30 -10.20 8.84
N ASP A 6 -6.42 -9.47 8.77
CA ASP A 6 -6.73 -8.54 7.67
C ASP A 6 -5.68 -7.44 7.57
N TYR A 7 -5.19 -6.94 8.72
CA TYR A 7 -4.13 -5.95 8.80
C TYR A 7 -2.78 -6.47 8.29
N LEU A 8 -2.36 -7.66 8.73
CA LEU A 8 -1.11 -8.26 8.25
C LEU A 8 -1.20 -8.59 6.75
N LEU A 9 -2.35 -9.11 6.30
CA LEU A 9 -2.60 -9.38 4.90
C LEU A 9 -2.52 -8.10 4.07
N ALA A 10 -3.11 -7.01 4.54
CA ALA A 10 -3.03 -5.70 3.91
C ALA A 10 -1.59 -5.20 3.74
N ILE A 11 -0.76 -5.31 4.79
CA ILE A 11 0.66 -4.96 4.76
C ILE A 11 1.38 -5.78 3.70
N THR A 12 1.17 -7.10 3.71
CA THR A 12 1.84 -8.03 2.80
C THR A 12 1.44 -7.78 1.35
N LEU A 13 0.15 -7.61 1.05
CA LEU A 13 -0.33 -7.36 -0.31
C LEU A 13 0.14 -6.00 -0.84
N ASN A 14 0.12 -4.97 0.01
CA ASN A 14 0.62 -3.66 -0.36
C ASN A 14 2.13 -3.70 -0.62
N GLY A 15 2.90 -4.29 0.29
CA GLY A 15 4.34 -4.46 0.11
C GLY A 15 4.71 -5.29 -1.12
N PHE A 16 3.96 -6.37 -1.41
CA PHE A 16 4.15 -7.14 -2.64
C PHE A 16 3.90 -6.33 -3.90
N SER A 17 2.94 -5.38 -3.87
CA SER A 17 2.69 -4.51 -5.02
C SER A 17 3.94 -3.66 -5.35
N TYR A 18 4.60 -3.10 -4.34
CA TYR A 18 5.86 -2.36 -4.51
C TYR A 18 7.00 -3.27 -4.99
N TYR A 19 7.15 -4.45 -4.39
CA TYR A 19 8.20 -5.39 -4.77
C TYR A 19 8.07 -5.85 -6.23
N ILE A 20 6.88 -6.28 -6.63
CA ILE A 20 6.62 -6.73 -8.01
C ILE A 20 6.81 -5.58 -9.00
N ALA A 21 6.34 -4.36 -8.67
CA ALA A 21 6.53 -3.19 -9.53
C ALA A 21 8.01 -2.86 -9.76
N SER A 22 8.83 -2.95 -8.71
CA SER A 22 10.27 -2.73 -8.83
C SER A 22 10.95 -3.78 -9.72
N PHE A 23 10.53 -5.05 -9.60
CA PHE A 23 11.04 -6.14 -10.42
C PHE A 23 10.73 -5.97 -11.91
N PHE A 24 9.56 -5.41 -12.27
CA PHE A 24 9.21 -5.15 -13.68
C PHE A 24 10.10 -4.11 -14.37
N LEU A 25 10.79 -3.27 -13.61
CA LEU A 25 11.65 -2.21 -14.12
C LEU A 25 13.13 -2.47 -13.82
N ASP A 26 13.48 -3.70 -13.44
CA ASP A 26 14.83 -4.09 -13.01
C ASP A 26 15.40 -3.21 -11.88
N ASN A 27 14.52 -2.59 -11.09
CA ASN A 27 14.90 -1.79 -9.95
C ASN A 27 15.00 -2.71 -8.72
N GLU A 28 16.13 -2.66 -8.01
CA GLU A 28 16.44 -3.59 -6.90
C GLU A 28 15.81 -3.20 -5.56
N LEU A 29 14.48 -2.99 -5.50
CA LEU A 29 13.83 -2.78 -4.20
C LEU A 29 13.88 -4.07 -3.40
N ALA A 30 14.61 -4.06 -2.28
CA ALA A 30 14.73 -5.23 -1.44
C ALA A 30 13.35 -5.61 -0.83
N PHE A 31 13.09 -6.91 -0.68
CA PHE A 31 11.79 -7.39 -0.21
C PHE A 31 11.38 -6.79 1.15
N TRP A 32 12.34 -6.63 2.07
CA TRP A 32 12.14 -6.01 3.38
C TRP A 32 11.86 -4.51 3.29
N GLN A 33 12.45 -3.78 2.33
CA GLN A 33 12.11 -2.38 2.07
C GLN A 33 10.67 -2.26 1.57
N ALA A 34 10.26 -3.14 0.65
CA ALA A 34 8.89 -3.18 0.15
C ALA A 34 7.86 -3.49 1.27
N LEU A 35 8.17 -4.43 2.16
CA LEU A 35 7.34 -4.68 3.36
C LEU A 35 7.30 -3.49 4.32
N LEU A 36 8.41 -2.75 4.48
CA LEU A 36 8.44 -1.55 5.32
C LEU A 36 7.56 -0.44 4.72
N ILE A 37 7.59 -0.24 3.39
CA ILE A 37 6.65 0.66 2.71
C ILE A 37 5.21 0.19 2.97
N GLY A 38 4.93 -1.10 2.76
CA GLY A 38 3.64 -1.71 3.01
C GLY A 38 3.11 -1.44 4.42
N PHE A 39 3.98 -1.66 5.42
CA PHE A 39 3.69 -1.42 6.83
C PHE A 39 3.37 0.05 7.09
N SER A 40 4.23 0.97 6.66
CA SER A 40 4.07 2.40 6.90
C SER A 40 2.76 2.93 6.31
N VAL A 41 2.46 2.58 5.06
CA VAL A 41 1.26 3.01 4.34
C VAL A 41 0.00 2.47 5.02
N VAL A 42 -0.05 1.17 5.32
CA VAL A 42 -1.24 0.55 5.93
C VAL A 42 -1.44 1.02 7.38
N THR A 43 -0.36 1.16 8.15
CA THR A 43 -0.43 1.69 9.53
C THR A 43 -0.98 3.11 9.53
N LEU A 44 -0.47 3.99 8.66
CA LEU A 44 -0.95 5.37 8.57
C LEU A 44 -2.39 5.43 8.10
N GLY A 45 -2.80 4.58 7.16
CA GLY A 45 -4.21 4.47 6.75
C GLY A 45 -5.10 4.11 7.94
N ALA A 46 -4.71 3.08 8.70
CA ALA A 46 -5.43 2.62 9.88
C ALA A 46 -5.49 3.67 11.00
N LEU A 47 -4.39 4.38 11.27
CA LEU A 47 -4.35 5.47 12.26
C LEU A 47 -5.23 6.65 11.83
N THR A 48 -5.20 6.98 10.54
CA THR A 48 -6.01 8.06 9.97
C THR A 48 -7.50 7.72 10.05
N GLU A 49 -7.87 6.47 9.80
CA GLU A 49 -9.23 5.96 10.00
C GLU A 49 -9.62 5.97 11.48
N ALA A 50 -8.74 5.52 12.37
CA ALA A 50 -8.97 5.50 13.82
C ALA A 50 -9.17 6.92 14.41
N ALA A 51 -8.57 7.94 13.80
CA ALA A 51 -8.80 9.35 14.13
C ALA A 51 -10.18 9.89 13.70
N GLY A 52 -11.01 9.08 13.03
CA GLY A 52 -12.33 9.49 12.54
C GLY A 52 -12.27 10.37 11.30
N SER A 53 -11.16 10.32 10.54
CA SER A 53 -10.94 11.16 9.37
C SER A 53 -11.90 10.83 8.22
N PRO A 54 -12.23 11.81 7.36
CA PRO A 54 -13.00 11.54 6.16
C PRO A 54 -12.25 10.64 5.17
N MET A 55 -12.99 9.93 4.31
CA MET A 55 -12.44 8.91 3.41
C MET A 55 -11.29 9.41 2.52
N TRP A 56 -11.40 10.64 1.99
CA TRP A 56 -10.34 11.21 1.14
C TRP A 56 -9.02 11.40 1.88
N LEU A 57 -9.06 11.67 3.20
CA LEU A 57 -7.87 11.90 4.01
C LEU A 57 -7.21 10.57 4.41
N ILE A 58 -8.01 9.52 4.64
CA ILE A 58 -7.52 8.13 4.83
C ILE A 58 -6.75 7.65 3.60
N VAL A 59 -7.14 8.10 2.40
CA VAL A 59 -6.46 7.80 1.14
C VAL A 59 -5.25 8.72 0.92
N LEU A 60 -5.40 10.00 1.20
CA LEU A 60 -4.38 11.00 0.91
C LEU A 60 -3.18 10.90 1.84
N VAL A 61 -3.35 10.60 3.12
CA VAL A 61 -2.24 10.60 4.10
C VAL A 61 -1.18 9.52 3.83
N PRO A 62 -1.55 8.26 3.55
CA PRO A 62 -0.56 7.21 3.28
C PRO A 62 0.20 7.40 1.97
N PHE A 63 -0.41 8.10 1.01
CA PHE A 63 0.08 8.22 -0.36
C PHE A 63 1.44 8.95 -0.44
N PRO A 64 1.63 10.17 0.12
CA PRO A 64 2.94 10.82 0.21
C PRO A 64 3.99 9.98 0.92
N VAL A 65 3.60 9.22 1.95
CA VAL A 65 4.55 8.40 2.71
C VAL A 65 5.04 7.22 1.88
N GLY A 66 4.14 6.53 1.16
CA GLY A 66 4.53 5.49 0.22
C GLY A 66 5.42 6.01 -0.90
N MET A 67 5.07 7.17 -1.47
CA MET A 67 5.86 7.84 -2.50
C MET A 67 7.26 8.22 -2.02
N PHE A 68 7.34 8.81 -0.82
CA PHE A 68 8.60 9.23 -0.22
C PHE A 68 9.50 8.03 0.11
N LEU A 69 8.95 6.99 0.75
CA LEU A 69 9.73 5.79 1.09
C LEU A 69 10.20 5.06 -0.17
N LEU A 70 9.35 4.94 -1.20
CA LEU A 70 9.75 4.39 -2.49
C LEU A 70 10.90 5.22 -3.10
N TYR A 71 10.80 6.55 -3.10
CA TYR A 71 11.88 7.41 -3.59
C TYR A 71 13.19 7.17 -2.85
N THR A 72 13.14 7.08 -1.51
CA THR A 72 14.34 6.88 -0.68
C THR A 72 14.97 5.50 -0.82
N PHE A 73 14.18 4.46 -1.11
CA PHE A 73 14.70 3.10 -1.20
C PHE A 73 15.09 2.68 -2.61
N LEU A 74 14.45 3.25 -3.63
CA LEU A 74 14.76 2.93 -5.03
C LEU A 74 16.13 3.49 -5.43
N ASP A 75 16.51 4.68 -4.91
CA ASP A 75 17.76 5.37 -5.25
C ASP A 75 17.99 5.57 -6.77
N GLU A 76 16.89 5.76 -7.49
CA GLU A 76 16.86 5.85 -8.96
C GLU A 76 16.39 7.22 -9.45
N THR A 77 16.51 7.43 -10.76
CA THR A 77 16.05 8.68 -11.39
C THR A 77 14.55 8.94 -11.17
N LEU A 78 14.15 10.21 -11.14
CA LEU A 78 12.75 10.63 -10.94
C LEU A 78 11.78 9.97 -11.94
N ALA A 79 12.22 9.73 -13.18
CA ALA A 79 11.41 9.05 -14.17
C ALA A 79 11.13 7.59 -13.80
N HIS A 80 12.17 6.84 -13.37
CA HIS A 80 12.04 5.45 -12.95
C HIS A 80 11.22 5.34 -11.66
N TRP A 81 11.41 6.26 -10.71
CA TRP A 81 10.57 6.35 -9.52
C TRP A 81 9.08 6.56 -9.88
N PHE A 82 8.78 7.52 -10.74
CA PHE A 82 7.39 7.82 -11.13
C PHE A 82 6.74 6.65 -11.88
N LEU A 83 7.49 5.99 -12.77
CA LEU A 83 7.04 4.79 -13.47
C LEU A 83 6.81 3.62 -12.51
N THR A 84 7.76 3.36 -11.61
CA THR A 84 7.65 2.31 -10.58
C THR A 84 6.42 2.53 -9.73
N TYR A 85 6.16 3.79 -9.36
CA TYR A 85 4.97 4.15 -8.60
C TYR A 85 3.67 3.91 -9.39
N GLY A 86 3.62 4.32 -10.66
CA GLY A 86 2.48 4.06 -11.54
C GLY A 86 2.18 2.57 -11.72
N ILE A 87 3.22 1.75 -11.91
CA ILE A 87 3.09 0.29 -12.00
C ILE A 87 2.64 -0.29 -10.65
N THR A 88 3.18 0.21 -9.54
CA THR A 88 2.74 -0.20 -8.19
C THR A 88 1.25 0.02 -8.02
N LEU A 89 0.72 1.18 -8.41
CA LEU A 89 -0.71 1.49 -8.32
C LEU A 89 -1.56 0.55 -9.20
N ALA A 90 -1.08 0.23 -10.41
CA ALA A 90 -1.75 -0.70 -11.30
C ALA A 90 -1.80 -2.11 -10.68
N ILE A 91 -0.67 -2.64 -10.21
CA ILE A 91 -0.58 -3.95 -9.56
C ILE A 91 -1.43 -4.00 -8.30
N TYR A 92 -1.32 -2.97 -7.44
CA TYR A 92 -2.12 -2.83 -6.24
C TYR A 92 -3.61 -2.90 -6.58
N THR A 93 -4.07 -2.17 -7.59
CA THR A 93 -5.48 -2.18 -8.01
C THR A 93 -5.92 -3.58 -8.47
N VAL A 94 -5.09 -4.26 -9.28
CA VAL A 94 -5.36 -5.62 -9.76
C VAL A 94 -5.44 -6.63 -8.60
N ILE A 95 -4.59 -6.50 -7.58
CA ILE A 95 -4.65 -7.33 -6.37
C ILE A 95 -5.87 -6.98 -5.52
N HIS A 96 -6.20 -5.70 -5.43
CA HIS A 96 -7.18 -5.18 -4.50
C HIS A 96 -8.63 -5.45 -4.92
N ILE A 97 -8.92 -5.47 -6.23
CA ILE A 97 -10.26 -5.80 -6.77
C ILE A 97 -10.74 -7.21 -6.32
N PRO A 98 -10.02 -8.31 -6.59
CA PRO A 98 -10.44 -9.65 -6.17
C PRO A 98 -10.43 -9.77 -4.64
N MET A 99 -9.47 -9.16 -3.95
CA MET A 99 -9.45 -9.18 -2.48
C MET A 99 -10.68 -8.47 -1.89
N SER A 100 -11.09 -7.34 -2.45
CA SER A 100 -12.30 -6.65 -2.04
C SER A 100 -13.56 -7.49 -2.26
N TYR A 101 -13.60 -8.29 -3.34
CA TYR A 101 -14.69 -9.23 -3.61
C TYR A 101 -14.75 -10.36 -2.57
N PHE A 102 -13.64 -11.05 -2.30
CA PHE A 102 -13.61 -12.19 -1.37
C PHE A 102 -13.76 -11.79 0.11
N PHE A 103 -13.19 -10.64 0.51
CA PHE A 103 -13.12 -10.23 1.91
C PHE A 103 -14.11 -9.10 2.27
N LYS A 104 -14.91 -8.60 1.31
CA LYS A 104 -15.92 -7.52 1.48
C LYS A 104 -15.32 -6.19 1.96
N PHE A 105 -14.14 -5.83 1.48
CA PHE A 105 -13.55 -4.52 1.74
C PHE A 105 -14.29 -3.42 0.96
N HIS A 106 -14.46 -2.24 1.57
CA HIS A 106 -15.37 -1.20 1.07
C HIS A 106 -14.70 -0.09 0.25
N SER A 107 -13.37 -0.03 0.15
CA SER A 107 -12.65 1.10 -0.45
C SER A 107 -11.55 0.65 -1.40
N LEU A 108 -11.36 1.39 -2.51
CA LEU A 108 -10.45 1.12 -3.64
C LEU A 108 -8.96 1.48 -3.38
N ILE A 109 -8.65 2.13 -2.27
CA ILE A 109 -7.31 2.51 -1.75
C ILE A 109 -7.42 2.33 -0.22
N PRO A 110 -6.35 2.03 0.59
CA PRO A 110 -6.48 1.27 1.84
C PRO A 110 -7.16 2.04 2.98
N ALA A 111 -8.48 2.23 2.85
CA ALA A 111 -9.39 2.14 3.96
C ALA A 111 -9.85 0.68 3.96
N TRP A 112 -8.93 -0.21 4.35
CA TRP A 112 -9.35 -1.48 4.92
C TRP A 112 -10.26 -1.06 6.05
N LYS A 113 -11.58 -1.14 5.88
CA LYS A 113 -12.49 -0.82 6.97
C LYS A 113 -12.20 -1.83 8.05
N LEU A 114 -11.30 -1.45 8.94
CA LEU A 114 -10.79 -2.21 10.04
C LEU A 114 -11.87 -2.11 11.12
N LYS A 115 -13.07 -2.62 10.81
CA LYS A 115 -14.23 -2.58 11.70
C LYS A 115 -13.85 -3.31 12.97
N LYS A 116 -13.92 -2.60 14.10
CA LYS A 116 -14.15 -3.24 15.39
C LYS A 116 -15.53 -3.89 15.32
N ALA A 117 -15.59 -5.20 15.55
CA ALA A 117 -16.85 -5.88 15.80
C ALA A 117 -17.56 -5.25 17.01
#